data_AF-A0A2S1ET59-F1
#
_entry.id   AF-A0A2S1ET59-F1
#
_cell.length_a   1.000
_cell.length_b   1.000
_cell.length_c   1.000
_cell.angle_alpha   90.00
_cell.angle_beta   90.00
_cell.angle_gamma   90.00
#
_symmetry.space_group_name_H-M   'P 1'
#
loop_
_entity.id
_entity.type
_entity.pdbx_description
1 polymer ?
#
loop_
_entity_poly.entity_id
_entity_poly.type
_entity_poly.pdbx_seq_one_letter_code
_entity_poly.pdbx_strand_id
1 'polypeptide(L)'
;MSWLFAFALLVTGLISSITSTLAGQIVMEGFINIRLPLWKRRLLTRAVTLVPILIIGFMINFNEEQFEQLIIYAQIVLSIALPFMLYPLVALTGNKKMMGPHVNSS
;
A
#
# COMPACT_ATOMS: atom_id res chain seq x y z
N MET A 1 -6.76 24.86 -18.82
CA MET A 1 -5.89 24.10 -17.90
C MET A 1 -6.58 22.96 -17.15
N SER A 2 -7.88 23.03 -16.89
CA SER A 2 -8.61 22.01 -16.10
C SER A 2 -8.65 20.61 -16.72
N TRP A 3 -8.69 20.49 -18.05
CA TRP A 3 -8.66 19.19 -18.75
C TRP A 3 -7.34 18.43 -18.57
N LEU A 4 -6.21 19.14 -18.65
CA LEU A 4 -4.87 18.56 -18.41
C LEU A 4 -4.74 18.05 -16.97
N PHE A 5 -5.27 18.81 -16.00
CA PHE A 5 -5.30 18.39 -14.60
C PHE A 5 -6.19 17.15 -14.39
N ALA A 6 -7.39 17.13 -14.96
CA ALA A 6 -8.29 15.97 -14.88
C ALA A 6 -7.67 14.73 -15.54
N PHE A 7 -7.01 14.89 -16.69
CA PHE A 7 -6.29 13.81 -17.36
C PHE A 7 -5.12 13.29 -16.50
N ALA A 8 -4.35 14.20 -15.89
CA ALA A 8 -3.27 13.82 -14.97
C ALA A 8 -3.80 13.03 -13.76
N LEU A 9 -4.91 13.45 -13.14
CA LEU A 9 -5.56 12.72 -12.03
C LEU A 9 -6.04 11.32 -12.43
N LEU A 10 -6.56 11.18 -13.65
CA LEU A 10 -6.98 9.88 -14.18
C LEU A 10 -5.76 8.96 -14.34
N VAL A 11 -4.71 9.46 -15.00
CA VAL A 11 -3.47 8.70 -15.25
C VAL A 11 -2.79 8.30 -13.94
N THR A 12 -2.70 9.18 -12.94
CA THR A 12 -2.12 8.85 -11.63
C THR A 12 -2.94 7.79 -10.89
N GLY A 13 -4.27 7.85 -10.97
CA GLY A 13 -5.16 6.82 -10.41
C GLY A 13 -4.95 5.44 -11.05
N LEU A 14 -4.76 5.38 -12.37
CA LEU A 14 -4.47 4.14 -13.08
C LEU A 14 -3.11 3.56 -12.68
N ILE A 15 -2.07 4.38 -12.65
CA ILE A 15 -0.71 3.95 -12.28
C ILE A 15 -0.69 3.42 -10.84
N SER A 16 -1.31 4.15 -9.90
CA SER A 16 -1.39 3.72 -8.48
C SER A 16 -2.07 2.36 -8.33
N SER A 17 -3.18 2.13 -9.06
CA SER A 17 -3.88 0.85 -9.02
C SER A 17 -3.02 -0.30 -9.55
N ILE A 18 -2.26 -0.09 -10.62
CA ILE A 18 -1.40 -1.13 -11.21
C ILE A 18 -0.28 -1.49 -10.22
N THR A 19 0.46 -0.50 -9.73
CA THR A 19 1.56 -0.71 -8.78
C THR A 19 1.08 -1.41 -7.51
N SER A 20 -0.08 -1.04 -6.98
CA SER A 20 -0.68 -1.70 -5.80
C SER A 20 -0.97 -3.19 -6.05
N THR A 21 -1.50 -3.55 -7.23
CA THR A 21 -1.75 -4.95 -7.57
C THR A 21 -0.47 -5.76 -7.73
N LEU A 22 0.57 -5.20 -8.36
CA LEU A 22 1.86 -5.89 -8.51
C LEU A 22 2.57 -6.05 -7.16
N ALA A 23 2.65 -4.98 -6.37
CA ALA A 23 3.30 -5.00 -5.05
C ALA A 23 2.69 -6.07 -4.13
N GLY A 24 1.36 -6.10 -4.00
CA GLY A 24 0.78 -7.14 -3.17
C GLY A 24 0.86 -8.55 -3.80
N GLN A 25 1.17 -8.70 -5.09
CA GLN A 25 1.38 -10.04 -5.69
C GLN A 25 2.70 -10.58 -5.19
N ILE A 26 3.74 -9.75 -5.27
CA ILE A 26 5.08 -10.04 -4.76
C ILE A 26 5.01 -10.38 -3.27
N VAL A 27 4.25 -9.60 -2.48
CA VAL A 27 4.07 -9.86 -1.05
C VAL A 27 3.28 -11.15 -0.81
N MET A 28 2.15 -11.37 -1.49
CA MET A 28 1.32 -12.56 -1.29
C MET A 28 2.04 -13.85 -1.72
N GLU A 29 2.76 -13.84 -2.83
CA GLU A 29 3.53 -15.00 -3.30
C GLU A 29 4.79 -15.21 -2.46
N GLY A 30 5.48 -14.14 -2.08
CA GLY A 30 6.71 -14.21 -1.29
C GLY A 30 6.51 -14.57 0.18
N PHE A 31 5.52 -13.97 0.86
CA PHE A 31 5.30 -14.17 2.30
C PHE A 31 4.20 -15.20 2.63
N ILE A 32 3.14 -15.27 1.82
CA ILE A 32 1.94 -16.08 2.14
C ILE A 32 1.83 -17.30 1.20
N ASN A 33 2.60 -17.34 0.12
CA ASN A 33 2.61 -18.40 -0.90
C ASN A 33 1.22 -18.72 -1.50
N ILE A 34 0.34 -17.71 -1.59
CA ILE A 34 -1.02 -17.84 -2.12
C ILE A 34 -1.08 -17.22 -3.53
N ARG A 35 -1.52 -18.02 -4.51
CA ARG A 35 -1.76 -17.57 -5.89
C ARG A 35 -3.25 -17.38 -6.13
N LEU A 36 -3.72 -16.13 -6.11
CA LEU A 36 -5.11 -15.75 -6.38
C LEU A 36 -5.23 -14.99 -7.71
N PRO A 37 -6.33 -15.19 -8.48
CA PRO A 37 -6.57 -14.41 -9.69
C PRO A 37 -6.82 -12.93 -9.37
N LEU A 38 -6.35 -12.04 -10.26
CA LEU A 38 -6.33 -10.58 -10.08
C LEU A 38 -7.69 -9.96 -9.69
N TRP A 39 -8.79 -10.47 -10.25
CA TRP A 39 -10.13 -9.95 -9.95
C TRP A 39 -10.57 -10.25 -8.50
N LYS A 40 -10.34 -11.48 -8.02
CA LYS A 40 -10.65 -11.86 -6.62
C LYS A 40 -9.80 -11.05 -5.65
N ARG A 41 -8.53 -10.83 -5.99
CA ARG A 41 -7.62 -10.05 -5.16
C ARG A 41 -8.01 -8.58 -5.09
N ARG A 42 -8.42 -7.98 -6.21
CA ARG A 42 -8.91 -6.60 -6.26
C ARG A 42 -10.22 -6.40 -5.48
N LEU A 43 -11.12 -7.39 -5.51
CA LEU A 43 -12.33 -7.36 -4.70
C LEU A 43 -12.03 -7.50 -3.22
N LEU A 44 -11.15 -8.43 -2.85
CA LEU A 44 -10.81 -8.67 -1.45
C LEU A 44 -10.10 -7.46 -0.83
N THR A 45 -9.13 -6.86 -1.52
CA THR A 45 -8.48 -5.65 -1.02
C THR A 45 -9.45 -4.49 -0.91
N ARG A 46 -10.32 -4.28 -1.90
CA ARG A 46 -11.37 -3.25 -1.81
C ARG A 46 -12.35 -3.51 -0.67
N ALA A 47 -12.78 -4.75 -0.46
CA ALA A 47 -13.68 -5.09 0.64
C ALA A 47 -13.00 -4.82 2.00
N VAL A 48 -11.76 -5.26 2.18
CA VAL A 48 -10.98 -5.04 3.41
C VAL A 48 -10.76 -3.56 3.69
N THR A 49 -10.58 -2.73 2.65
CA THR A 49 -10.44 -1.28 2.82
C THR A 49 -11.78 -0.58 3.06
N LEU A 50 -12.84 -0.98 2.35
CA LEU A 50 -14.15 -0.31 2.43
C LEU A 50 -14.89 -0.63 3.73
N VAL A 51 -14.80 -1.85 4.25
CA VAL A 51 -15.48 -2.25 5.50
C VAL A 51 -15.15 -1.33 6.68
N PRO A 52 -13.88 -1.10 7.07
CA PRO A 52 -13.56 -0.21 8.18
C PRO A 52 -13.94 1.24 7.90
N ILE A 53 -13.76 1.71 6.65
CA ILE A 53 -14.17 3.08 6.26
C ILE A 53 -15.68 3.26 6.43
N LEU A 54 -16.48 2.30 6.00
CA LEU A 54 -17.94 2.37 6.14
C LEU A 54 -18.37 2.31 7.60
N ILE A 55 -17.80 1.41 8.40
CA ILE A 55 -18.11 1.31 9.84
C ILE A 55 -17.84 2.64 10.55
N ILE A 56 -16.64 3.21 10.32
CA ILE A 56 -16.23 4.48 10.90
C ILE A 56 -17.13 5.61 10.38
N GLY A 57 -17.43 5.65 9.08
CA GLY A 57 -18.31 6.65 8.49
C GLY A 57 -19.74 6.63 9.07
N PHE A 58 -20.31 5.44 9.28
CA PHE A 58 -21.61 5.28 9.93
C PHE A 58 -21.59 5.66 11.41
N MET A 59 -20.52 5.36 12.14
CA MET A 59 -20.38 5.70 13.56
C MET A 59 -20.28 7.22 13.81
N ILE A 60 -19.81 7.95 12.79
CA ILE A 60 -19.43 9.36 12.86
C ILE A 60 -20.43 10.26 12.12
N ASN A 61 -21.49 9.68 11.53
CA ASN A 61 -22.48 10.38 10.71
C ASN A 61 -21.85 11.19 9.55
N PHE A 62 -20.77 10.70 8.95
CA PHE A 62 -20.07 11.38 7.84
C PHE A 62 -19.63 12.83 8.16
N ASN A 63 -19.23 13.10 9.40
CA ASN A 63 -18.61 14.37 9.75
C ASN A 63 -17.25 14.54 9.02
N GLU A 64 -17.09 15.66 8.31
CA GLU A 64 -15.91 15.98 7.49
C GLU A 64 -14.61 16.03 8.33
N GLU A 65 -14.63 16.66 9.51
CA GLU A 65 -13.44 16.81 10.35
C GLU A 65 -12.87 15.45 10.80
N GLN A 66 -13.77 14.51 11.09
CA GLN A 66 -13.37 13.18 11.53
C GLN A 66 -12.89 12.30 10.36
N PHE A 67 -13.39 12.56 9.15
CA PHE A 67 -12.84 11.95 7.93
C PHE A 67 -11.43 12.42 7.64
N GLU A 68 -11.14 13.71 7.84
CA GLU A 68 -9.77 14.23 7.73
C GLU A 68 -8.84 13.57 8.74
N GLN A 69 -9.28 13.44 9.99
CA GLN A 69 -8.53 12.71 11.01
C GLN A 69 -8.27 11.25 10.61
N LEU A 70 -9.24 10.56 10.03
CA LEU A 70 -9.06 9.20 9.53
C LEU A 70 -7.95 9.10 8.47
N ILE A 71 -7.87 10.08 7.56
CA ILE A 71 -6.82 10.14 6.54
C ILE A 71 -5.45 10.37 7.20
N ILE A 72 -5.37 11.24 8.21
CA ILE A 72 -4.14 11.46 8.99
C ILE A 72 -3.72 10.18 9.72
N TYR A 73 -4.65 9.45 10.34
CA TYR A 73 -4.34 8.18 10.98
C TYR A 73 -3.81 7.13 9.98
N ALA A 74 -4.35 7.06 8.77
CA ALA A 74 -3.84 6.17 7.74
C ALA A 74 -2.36 6.47 7.39
N GLN A 75 -1.98 7.75 7.35
CA GLN A 75 -0.60 8.19 7.13
C GLN A 75 0.32 7.77 8.29
N ILE A 76 -0.16 7.89 9.53
CA ILE A 76 0.60 7.49 10.72
C ILE A 76 0.83 5.97 10.71
N VAL A 77 -0.20 5.18 10.42
CA VAL A 77 -0.07 3.71 10.31
C VAL A 77 0.95 3.32 9.24
N LEU A 78 0.95 3.98 8.08
CA LEU A 78 1.94 3.74 7.03
C LEU A 78 3.36 4.05 7.53
N SER A 79 3.54 5.16 8.24
CA SER A 79 4.83 5.59 8.78
C SER A 79 5.39 4.58 9.79
N ILE A 80 4.52 3.99 10.60
CA ILE A 80 4.88 2.91 11.53
C ILE A 80 5.22 1.61 10.79
N ALA A 81 4.57 1.32 9.65
CA ALA A 81 4.83 0.11 8.87
C ALA A 81 6.16 0.16 8.10
N LEU A 82 6.61 1.33 7.67
CA LEU A 82 7.87 1.52 6.93
C LEU A 82 9.11 0.91 7.60
N PRO A 83 9.42 1.16 8.89
CA PRO A 83 10.60 0.57 9.53
C PRO A 83 10.58 -0.96 9.54
N PHE A 84 9.41 -1.59 9.64
CA PHE A 84 9.29 -3.05 9.56
C PHE A 84 9.64 -3.61 8.18
N MET A 85 9.40 -2.85 7.10
CA MET A 85 9.86 -3.22 5.77
C MET A 85 11.33 -2.89 5.53
N LEU A 86 11.82 -1.76 6.07
CA LEU A 86 13.20 -1.31 5.86
C LEU A 86 14.21 -2.16 6.64
N TYR A 87 13.91 -2.54 7.88
CA TYR A 87 14.81 -3.35 8.71
C TYR A 87 15.28 -4.65 8.03
N PRO A 88 14.39 -5.55 7.55
CA PRO A 88 14.80 -6.76 6.86
C PRO A 88 15.48 -6.45 5.52
N LEU A 89 15.09 -5.38 4.83
CA LEU A 89 15.72 -4.98 3.58
C LEU A 89 17.18 -4.56 3.80
N VAL A 90 17.46 -3.78 4.85
CA VAL A 90 18.83 -3.41 5.24
C VAL A 90 19.62 -4.64 5.70
N ALA A 91 19.02 -5.53 6.49
CA ALA A 91 19.68 -6.76 6.93
C ALA A 91 20.05 -7.69 5.76
N LEU A 92 19.18 -7.81 4.75
CA LEU A 92 19.42 -8.60 3.54
C LEU A 92 20.47 -7.94 2.63
N THR A 93 20.41 -6.62 2.45
CA THR A 93 21.36 -5.86 1.61
C THR A 93 22.75 -5.76 2.25
N GLY A 94 22.86 -5.82 3.58
CA GLY A 94 24.13 -5.88 4.31
C GLY A 94 24.76 -7.28 4.39
N ASN A 95 24.07 -8.33 3.96
CA ASN A 95 24.59 -9.69 4.04
C ASN A 95 25.52 -10.02 2.86
N LYS A 96 26.83 -10.07 3.13
CA LYS A 96 27.88 -10.41 2.14
C LYS A 96 27.68 -11.77 1.46
N LYS A 97 27.03 -12.74 2.13
CA LYS A 97 26.73 -14.05 1.51
C LYS A 97 25.61 -13.97 0.48
N MET A 98 24.64 -13.06 0.63
CA MET A 98 23.49 -12.95 -0.29
C MET A 98 23.72 -11.93 -1.41
N MET A 99 24.43 -10.83 -1.15
CA MET A 99 24.68 -9.77 -2.14
C MET A 99 26.03 -9.88 -2.87
N GLY A 100 26.95 -10.70 -2.37
CA GLY A 100 28.28 -10.85 -2.97
C GLY A 100 29.02 -9.50 -3.09
N PRO A 101 29.49 -9.10 -4.29
CA PRO A 101 30.23 -7.86 -4.49
C PRO A 101 29.38 -6.58 -4.42
N HIS A 102 28.04 -6.68 -4.46
CA HIS A 102 27.12 -5.54 -4.39
C HIS A 102 26.56 -5.32 -2.97
N VAL A 103 27.27 -5.82 -1.96
CA VAL A 103 26.83 -5.65 -0.57
C VAL A 103 26.79 -4.17 -0.21
N ASN A 104 25.75 -3.76 0.51
CA ASN A 104 25.70 -2.42 1.03
C ASN A 104 26.81 -2.26 2.07
N SER A 105 27.77 -1.39 1.76
CA SER A 105 28.87 -1.02 2.64
C SER A 105 28.34 0.00 3.66
N SER A 106 27.77 -0.47 4.76
CA SER A 106 27.77 0.30 6.02
C SER A 106 28.91 -0.17 6.90
#